data_AF-A0A969NP91-F1
#
_entry.id   AF-A0A969NP91-F1
#
_cell.length_a   1.000
_cell.length_b   1.000
_cell.length_c   1.000
_cell.angle_alpha   90.00
_cell.angle_beta   90.00
_cell.angle_gamma   90.00
#
_symmetry.space_group_name_H-M   'P 1'
#
loop_
_entity.id
_entity.type
_entity.pdbx_description
1 polymer ?
#
loop_
_entity_poly.entity_id
_entity_poly.type
_entity_poly.pdbx_seq_one_letter_code
_entity_poly.pdbx_strand_id
1 'polypeptide(L)'
;MNSSSNNSHNSIARQVHQELDFDLDGDGLTNREEYSMGLKPYTPDTDGDRVSDGREVARGTRPGVENSKKTDRRREQLQERYKEYACEILGWSSQLLSYEMLIADIGDNAWVGKALDTAVFALAIESGQSEEEAAYLLSQSPHLQFLLDSERIGEQEMVNYVLERMSNPKNSSTISLSTEQTEQDEPILEKNNQ
;
A
#
# COMPACT_ATOMS: atom_id res chain seq x y z
N MET A 1 35.80 53.77 -1.62
CA MET A 1 36.59 53.05 -0.61
C MET A 1 35.64 52.16 0.17
N ASN A 2 36.00 50.88 0.29
CA ASN A 2 35.19 49.78 0.80
C ASN A 2 34.66 50.00 2.21
N SER A 3 33.43 49.53 2.44
CA SER A 3 33.03 48.94 3.72
C SER A 3 32.03 47.82 3.46
N SER A 4 32.50 46.80 2.74
CA SER A 4 31.95 45.45 2.79
C SER A 4 32.28 44.86 4.15
N SER A 5 31.30 44.73 5.04
CA SER A 5 31.23 43.73 6.11
C SER A 5 30.13 44.20 7.04
N ASN A 6 28.96 43.56 6.98
CA ASN A 6 28.01 43.38 8.08
C ASN A 6 26.71 42.81 7.48
N ASN A 7 26.74 41.59 6.92
CA ASN A 7 25.48 40.82 6.69
C ASN A 7 25.62 39.31 6.42
N SER A 8 26.81 38.70 6.44
CA SER A 8 26.95 37.25 6.19
C SER A 8 26.71 36.34 7.40
N HIS A 9 26.78 36.84 8.63
CA HIS A 9 26.53 35.99 9.82
C HIS A 9 25.04 35.78 10.11
N ASN A 10 24.15 36.57 9.49
CA ASN A 10 22.70 36.54 9.71
C ASN A 10 21.93 35.85 8.56
N SER A 11 22.63 35.25 7.60
CA SER A 11 22.03 34.41 6.54
C SER A 11 22.01 32.93 6.94
N ILE A 12 23.11 32.41 7.51
CA ILE A 12 23.22 31.00 7.91
C ILE A 12 22.24 30.69 9.04
N ALA A 13 22.18 31.53 10.08
CA ALA A 13 21.27 31.31 11.21
C ALA A 13 19.79 31.33 10.78
N ARG A 14 19.44 32.17 9.80
CA ARG A 14 18.08 32.19 9.22
C ARG A 14 17.81 30.94 8.38
N GLN A 15 18.78 30.52 7.58
CA GLN A 15 18.63 29.37 6.72
C GLN A 15 18.53 28.05 7.50
N VAL A 16 19.36 27.87 8.53
CA VAL A 16 19.27 26.72 9.44
C VAL A 16 17.94 26.71 10.19
N HIS A 17 17.47 27.87 10.66
CA HIS A 17 16.17 27.95 11.32
C HIS A 17 15.02 27.61 10.38
N GLN A 18 15.12 27.99 9.11
CA GLN A 18 14.10 27.70 8.11
C GLN A 18 14.07 26.20 7.79
N GLU A 19 15.23 25.59 7.56
CA GLU A 19 15.37 24.14 7.32
C GLU A 19 14.84 23.31 8.49
N LEU A 20 15.05 23.72 9.73
CA LEU A 20 14.54 23.01 10.90
C LEU A 20 13.00 22.97 10.98
N ASP A 21 12.32 23.98 10.45
CA ASP A 21 10.87 24.08 10.49
C ASP A 21 10.19 23.47 9.24
N PHE A 22 10.98 22.96 8.28
CA PHE A 22 10.48 22.21 7.13
C PHE A 22 10.41 20.71 7.42
N ASP A 23 9.50 20.04 6.72
CA ASP A 23 9.41 18.59 6.58
C ASP A 23 10.05 18.25 5.22
N LEU A 24 11.29 17.73 5.23
CA LEU A 24 12.07 17.55 4.00
C LEU A 24 11.77 16.24 3.27
N ASP A 25 11.32 15.21 3.97
CA ASP A 25 10.94 13.92 3.38
C ASP A 25 9.43 13.72 3.26
N GLY A 26 8.63 14.66 3.77
CA GLY A 26 7.19 14.73 3.59
C GLY A 26 6.43 13.73 4.45
N ASP A 27 7.02 13.28 5.57
CA ASP A 27 6.48 12.19 6.38
C ASP A 27 5.49 12.66 7.47
N GLY A 28 5.38 13.98 7.65
CA GLY A 28 4.52 14.65 8.62
C GLY A 28 5.24 15.14 9.88
N LEU A 29 6.56 14.97 9.99
CA LEU A 29 7.40 15.57 11.04
C LEU A 29 8.25 16.70 10.48
N THR A 30 8.45 17.74 11.28
CA THR A 30 9.46 18.75 10.96
C THR A 30 10.86 18.21 11.26
N ASN A 31 11.86 18.65 10.50
CA ASN A 31 13.26 18.28 10.73
C ASN A 31 13.70 18.53 12.18
N ARG A 32 13.18 19.58 12.83
CA ARG A 32 13.42 19.88 14.25
C ARG A 32 12.89 18.77 15.17
N GLU A 33 11.69 18.28 14.91
CA GLU A 33 11.07 17.19 15.66
C GLU A 33 11.89 15.90 15.47
N GLU A 34 12.29 15.61 14.24
CA GLU A 34 13.13 14.47 13.92
C GLU A 34 14.51 14.53 14.59
N TYR A 35 15.21 15.67 14.52
CA TYR A 35 16.46 15.87 15.23
C TYR A 35 16.30 15.72 16.76
N SER A 36 15.18 16.18 17.32
CA SER A 36 14.89 16.02 18.75
C SER A 36 14.60 14.57 19.14
N MET A 37 14.13 13.75 18.20
CA MET A 37 13.83 12.33 18.40
C MET A 37 15.00 11.41 18.02
N GLY A 38 16.07 11.95 17.42
CA GLY A 38 17.24 11.18 16.96
C GLY A 38 17.00 10.46 15.63
N LEU A 39 16.07 10.97 14.83
CA LEU A 39 15.69 10.49 13.50
C LEU A 39 16.49 11.18 12.40
N LYS A 40 16.23 10.81 11.15
CA LYS A 40 16.95 11.27 9.96
C LYS A 40 16.05 12.16 9.09
N PRO A 41 16.29 13.48 9.05
CA PRO A 41 15.44 14.46 8.36
C PRO A 41 15.41 14.43 6.83
N TYR A 42 15.90 13.36 6.23
CA TYR A 42 15.92 13.18 4.78
C TYR A 42 15.46 11.77 4.42
N THR A 43 14.97 11.01 5.39
CA THR A 43 14.53 9.63 5.20
C THR A 43 13.22 9.46 5.94
N PRO A 44 12.11 9.27 5.20
CA PRO A 44 10.79 9.20 5.83
C PRO A 44 10.63 7.98 6.74
N ASP A 45 11.55 7.03 6.69
CA ASP A 45 11.60 5.80 7.49
C ASP A 45 13.05 5.63 8.00
N THR A 46 13.31 6.02 9.25
CA THR A 46 14.67 6.09 9.80
C THR A 46 15.26 4.70 10.03
N ASP A 47 14.45 3.73 10.42
CA ASP A 47 14.88 2.39 10.82
C ASP A 47 14.67 1.31 9.74
N GLY A 48 13.99 1.66 8.65
CA GLY A 48 13.82 0.84 7.45
C GLY A 48 12.72 -0.21 7.57
N ASP A 49 11.78 -0.07 8.51
CA ASP A 49 10.70 -1.03 8.75
C ASP A 49 9.48 -0.86 7.81
N ARG A 50 9.54 0.11 6.88
CA ARG A 50 8.52 0.51 5.89
C ARG A 50 7.32 1.23 6.50
N VAL A 51 7.41 1.70 7.73
CA VAL A 51 6.48 2.66 8.33
C VAL A 51 7.20 4.00 8.42
N SER A 52 6.53 5.09 8.04
CA SER A 52 7.17 6.40 8.13
C SER A 52 7.26 6.89 9.58
N ASP A 53 8.32 7.61 9.93
CA ASP A 53 8.58 8.07 11.29
C ASP A 53 7.41 8.91 11.81
N GLY A 54 6.85 9.80 10.98
CA GLY A 54 5.68 10.60 11.30
C GLY A 54 4.41 9.78 11.51
N ARG A 55 4.24 8.69 10.76
CA ARG A 55 3.12 7.75 10.97
C ARG A 55 3.29 6.98 12.28
N GLU A 56 4.51 6.68 12.66
CA GLU A 56 4.82 6.06 13.94
C GLU A 56 4.57 6.99 15.13
N VAL A 57 5.01 8.24 15.05
CA VAL A 57 4.74 9.26 16.07
C VAL A 57 3.23 9.48 16.24
N ALA A 58 2.48 9.57 15.13
CA ALA A 58 1.02 9.71 15.17
C ALA A 58 0.31 8.51 15.83
N ARG A 59 0.89 7.31 15.70
CA ARG A 59 0.38 6.07 16.33
C ARG A 59 0.92 5.84 17.75
N GLY A 60 1.84 6.68 18.22
CA GLY A 60 2.51 6.52 19.51
C GLY A 60 3.50 5.35 19.55
N THR A 61 3.99 4.90 18.40
CA THR A 61 5.10 3.93 18.29
C THR A 61 6.45 4.65 18.28
N ARG A 62 7.56 3.90 18.21
CA ARG A 62 8.91 4.45 18.37
C ARG A 62 9.64 4.43 17.00
N PRO A 63 9.83 5.59 16.36
CA PRO A 63 10.37 5.72 14.99
C PRO A 63 11.84 5.32 14.77
N GLY A 64 12.48 4.73 15.77
CA GLY A 64 13.88 4.32 15.70
C GLY A 64 14.08 2.90 16.22
N VAL A 65 13.00 2.12 16.19
CA VAL A 65 12.98 0.74 16.66
C VAL A 65 12.09 -0.06 15.71
N GLU A 66 12.72 -0.99 14.99
CA GLU A 66 12.14 -1.97 14.04
C GLU A 66 10.91 -2.78 14.57
N ASN A 67 10.56 -2.60 15.85
CA ASN A 67 9.48 -3.28 16.55
C ASN A 67 8.21 -2.40 16.74
N SER A 68 8.01 -1.39 15.89
CA SER A 68 6.71 -0.69 15.76
C SER A 68 5.57 -1.64 15.37
N LYS A 69 5.92 -2.83 14.87
CA LYS A 69 5.12 -3.98 14.40
C LYS A 69 3.99 -4.52 15.28
N LYS A 70 3.61 -3.90 16.40
CA LYS A 70 2.41 -4.35 17.15
C LYS A 70 1.13 -4.23 16.33
N THR A 71 1.05 -3.25 15.42
CA THR A 71 0.00 -3.16 14.40
C THR A 71 0.26 -4.04 13.18
N ASP A 72 1.53 -4.34 12.85
CA ASP A 72 1.87 -5.19 11.72
C ASP A 72 1.64 -6.66 11.98
N ARG A 73 1.80 -7.19 13.21
CA ARG A 73 1.60 -8.63 13.42
C ARG A 73 0.22 -9.11 12.95
N ARG A 74 -0.82 -8.30 13.16
CA ARG A 74 -2.18 -8.62 12.69
C ARG A 74 -2.31 -8.42 11.19
N ARG A 75 -1.69 -7.38 10.62
CA ARG A 75 -1.67 -7.11 9.18
C ARG A 75 -0.90 -8.18 8.41
N GLU A 76 0.32 -8.49 8.83
CA GLU A 76 1.18 -9.57 8.33
C GLU A 76 0.46 -10.92 8.41
N GLN A 77 -0.21 -11.23 9.52
CA GLN A 77 -1.01 -12.46 9.63
C GLN A 77 -2.13 -12.51 8.60
N LEU A 78 -2.76 -11.39 8.27
CA LEU A 78 -3.82 -11.33 7.26
C LEU A 78 -3.27 -11.38 5.85
N GLN A 79 -2.14 -10.73 5.58
CA GLN A 79 -1.45 -10.83 4.31
C GLN A 79 -0.99 -12.26 4.04
N GLU A 80 -0.46 -12.95 5.06
CA GLU A 80 -0.07 -14.35 4.96
C GLU A 80 -1.28 -15.25 4.73
N ARG A 81 -2.38 -15.03 5.44
CA ARG A 81 -3.63 -15.79 5.22
C ARG A 81 -4.24 -15.52 3.85
N TYR A 82 -4.22 -14.28 3.37
CA TYR A 82 -4.68 -13.95 2.02
C TYR A 82 -3.83 -14.70 0.99
N LYS A 83 -2.50 -14.71 1.18
CA LYS A 83 -1.57 -15.44 0.33
C LYS A 83 -1.86 -16.95 0.33
N GLU A 84 -2.13 -17.56 1.48
CA GLU A 84 -2.50 -18.97 1.58
C GLU A 84 -3.74 -19.28 0.73
N TYR A 85 -4.80 -18.49 0.88
CA TYR A 85 -6.02 -18.67 0.07
C TYR A 85 -5.79 -18.39 -1.41
N ALA A 86 -5.01 -17.35 -1.74
CA ALA A 86 -4.68 -17.05 -3.12
C ALA A 86 -3.87 -18.17 -3.78
N CYS A 87 -2.92 -18.77 -3.06
CA CYS A 87 -2.17 -19.94 -3.51
C CYS A 87 -3.08 -21.16 -3.73
N GLU A 88 -4.05 -21.38 -2.84
CA GLU A 88 -5.04 -22.45 -3.00
C GLU A 88 -5.88 -22.27 -4.27
N ILE A 89 -6.31 -21.03 -4.55
CA ILE A 89 -7.11 -20.69 -5.75
C ILE A 89 -6.29 -20.78 -7.03
N LEU A 90 -5.06 -20.23 -7.03
CA LEU A 90 -4.19 -20.15 -8.20
C LEU A 90 -3.43 -21.46 -8.47
N GLY A 91 -3.42 -22.40 -7.52
CA GLY A 91 -2.60 -23.61 -7.56
C GLY A 91 -1.10 -23.33 -7.44
N TRP A 92 -0.72 -22.19 -6.88
CA TRP A 92 0.67 -21.75 -6.74
C TRP A 92 1.28 -22.26 -5.42
N SER A 93 2.61 -22.45 -5.40
CA SER A 93 3.30 -22.82 -4.16
C SER A 93 3.45 -21.60 -3.25
N SER A 94 2.89 -21.68 -2.03
CA SER A 94 3.01 -20.65 -1.00
C SER A 94 4.43 -20.37 -0.54
N GLN A 95 5.38 -21.27 -0.82
CA GLN A 95 6.80 -21.11 -0.48
C GLN A 95 7.57 -20.19 -1.44
N LEU A 96 7.06 -19.96 -2.64
CA LEU A 96 7.72 -19.16 -3.67
C LEU A 96 7.02 -17.82 -3.93
N LEU A 97 5.79 -17.67 -3.43
CA LEU A 97 5.01 -16.47 -3.62
C LEU A 97 5.28 -15.49 -2.47
N SER A 98 5.70 -14.28 -2.79
CA SER A 98 5.70 -13.17 -1.84
C SER A 98 4.44 -12.32 -2.03
N TYR A 99 4.02 -11.61 -0.98
CA TYR A 99 2.90 -10.68 -1.07
C TYR A 99 3.18 -9.54 -2.06
N GLU A 100 4.44 -9.11 -2.19
CA GLU A 100 4.90 -8.14 -3.19
C GLU A 100 4.75 -8.66 -4.63
N MET A 101 5.02 -9.94 -4.87
CA MET A 101 4.78 -10.55 -6.19
C MET A 101 3.30 -10.58 -6.53
N LEU A 102 2.42 -10.84 -5.55
CA LEU A 102 0.98 -10.73 -5.75
C LEU A 102 0.56 -9.30 -6.12
N ILE A 103 1.14 -8.28 -5.46
CA ILE A 103 0.89 -6.88 -5.83
C ILE A 103 1.37 -6.60 -7.26
N ALA A 104 2.56 -7.06 -7.64
CA ALA A 104 3.11 -6.83 -8.97
C ALA A 104 2.29 -7.51 -10.08
N ASP A 105 1.83 -8.74 -9.87
CA ASP A 105 1.09 -9.50 -10.88
C ASP A 105 -0.42 -9.16 -10.91
N ILE A 106 -1.01 -8.80 -9.77
CA ILE A 106 -2.47 -8.68 -9.61
C ILE A 106 -2.92 -7.25 -9.29
N GLY A 107 -2.04 -6.44 -8.68
CA GLY A 107 -2.36 -5.10 -8.17
C GLY A 107 -3.01 -4.20 -9.21
N ASP A 108 -2.41 -4.09 -10.40
CA ASP A 108 -2.93 -3.24 -11.48
C ASP A 108 -4.02 -3.92 -12.33
N ASN A 109 -4.08 -5.25 -12.30
CA ASN A 109 -5.03 -6.03 -13.08
C ASN A 109 -6.42 -6.05 -12.43
N ALA A 110 -7.21 -5.00 -12.67
CA ALA A 110 -8.52 -4.78 -12.05
C ALA A 110 -9.48 -5.97 -12.16
N TRP A 111 -9.44 -6.74 -13.25
CA TRP A 111 -10.28 -7.93 -13.40
C TRP A 111 -9.76 -9.11 -12.55
N VAL A 112 -8.45 -9.37 -12.59
CA VAL A 112 -7.81 -10.47 -11.83
C VAL A 112 -7.90 -10.21 -10.32
N GLY A 113 -7.62 -8.98 -9.89
CA GLY A 113 -7.71 -8.58 -8.48
C GLY A 113 -9.13 -8.72 -7.94
N LYS A 114 -10.14 -8.21 -8.65
CA LYS A 114 -11.55 -8.37 -8.25
C LYS A 114 -11.98 -9.83 -8.22
N ALA A 115 -11.52 -10.63 -9.17
CA ALA A 115 -11.87 -12.05 -9.22
C ALA A 115 -11.24 -12.79 -8.02
N LEU A 116 -9.95 -12.57 -7.77
CA LEU A 116 -9.23 -13.20 -6.66
C LEU A 116 -9.83 -12.80 -5.31
N ASP A 117 -10.12 -11.51 -5.12
CA ASP A 117 -10.82 -11.00 -3.94
C ASP A 117 -12.14 -11.73 -3.65
N THR A 118 -12.91 -11.99 -4.71
CA THR A 118 -14.18 -12.72 -4.59
C THR A 118 -13.94 -14.15 -4.13
N ALA A 119 -12.97 -14.82 -4.74
CA ALA A 119 -12.64 -16.20 -4.46
C ALA A 119 -12.05 -16.37 -3.06
N VAL A 120 -11.15 -15.47 -2.63
CA VAL A 120 -10.58 -15.46 -1.28
C VAL A 120 -11.67 -15.19 -0.25
N PHE A 121 -12.58 -14.25 -0.49
CA PHE A 121 -13.70 -13.98 0.41
C PHE A 121 -14.61 -15.21 0.56
N ALA A 122 -14.99 -15.86 -0.55
CA ALA A 122 -15.81 -17.07 -0.53
C ALA A 122 -15.11 -18.20 0.23
N LEU A 123 -13.83 -18.45 -0.06
CA LEU A 123 -13.03 -19.48 0.59
C LEU A 123 -12.84 -19.23 2.08
N ALA A 124 -12.68 -17.96 2.50
CA ALA A 124 -12.64 -17.60 3.92
C ALA A 124 -13.94 -18.02 4.62
N ILE A 125 -15.11 -17.70 4.05
CA ILE A 125 -16.42 -18.10 4.61
C ILE A 125 -16.58 -19.62 4.64
N GLU A 126 -16.20 -20.33 3.56
CA GLU A 126 -16.26 -21.79 3.47
C GLU A 126 -15.34 -22.47 4.51
N SER A 127 -14.19 -21.86 4.81
CA SER A 127 -13.27 -22.32 5.84
C SER A 127 -13.77 -22.08 7.28
N GLY A 128 -14.95 -21.46 7.45
CA GLY A 128 -15.59 -21.22 8.74
C GLY A 128 -15.23 -19.90 9.41
N GLN A 129 -14.63 -18.95 8.69
CA GLN A 129 -14.41 -17.59 9.17
C GLN A 129 -15.73 -16.84 9.35
N SER A 130 -15.77 -15.87 10.27
CA SER A 130 -16.89 -14.93 10.31
C SER A 130 -16.85 -13.98 9.10
N GLU A 131 -18.00 -13.41 8.75
CA GLU A 131 -18.08 -12.40 7.69
C GLU A 131 -17.20 -11.18 7.99
N GLU A 132 -17.06 -10.82 9.27
CA GLU A 132 -16.20 -9.71 9.72
C GLU A 132 -14.72 -10.02 9.50
N GLU A 133 -14.30 -11.26 9.77
CA GLU A 133 -12.91 -11.69 9.54
C GLU A 133 -12.60 -11.77 8.04
N ALA A 134 -13.54 -12.29 7.24
CA ALA A 134 -13.40 -12.34 5.78
C ALA A 134 -13.37 -10.93 5.16
N ALA A 135 -14.19 -10.00 5.67
CA ALA A 135 -14.17 -8.60 5.26
C ALA A 135 -12.87 -7.91 5.65
N TYR A 136 -12.37 -8.19 6.85
CA TYR A 136 -11.09 -7.65 7.31
C TYR A 136 -9.92 -8.19 6.49
N LEU A 137 -9.95 -9.47 6.13
CA LEU A 137 -9.01 -10.08 5.21
C LEU A 137 -9.04 -9.41 3.83
N LEU A 138 -10.24 -9.18 3.28
CA LEU A 138 -10.42 -8.52 1.99
C LEU A 138 -9.90 -7.08 1.99
N SER A 139 -10.06 -6.33 3.09
CA SER A 139 -9.49 -4.98 3.22
C SER A 139 -7.97 -4.95 3.09
N GLN A 140 -7.31 -6.09 3.37
CA GLN A 140 -5.87 -6.28 3.22
C GLN A 140 -5.53 -7.05 1.93
N SER A 141 -6.36 -6.96 0.90
CA SER A 141 -6.07 -7.53 -0.42
C SER A 141 -4.93 -6.78 -1.11
N PRO A 142 -3.99 -7.48 -1.79
CA PRO A 142 -2.97 -6.87 -2.66
C PRO A 142 -3.56 -5.89 -3.68
N HIS A 143 -4.73 -6.19 -4.22
CA HIS A 143 -5.40 -5.34 -5.21
C HIS A 143 -5.86 -4.01 -4.60
N LEU A 144 -6.53 -4.06 -3.44
CA LEU A 144 -7.02 -2.86 -2.77
C LEU A 144 -5.89 -2.02 -2.18
N GLN A 145 -4.84 -2.66 -1.67
CA GLN A 145 -3.65 -1.97 -1.18
C GLN A 145 -2.93 -1.25 -2.33
N PHE A 146 -2.72 -1.92 -3.48
CA PHE A 146 -2.14 -1.27 -4.65
C PHE A 146 -2.94 -0.06 -5.13
N LEU A 147 -4.27 -0.17 -5.18
CA LEU A 147 -5.13 0.94 -5.59
C LEU A 147 -5.10 2.11 -4.59
N LEU A 148 -5.03 1.83 -3.29
CA LEU A 148 -4.93 2.85 -2.24
C LEU A 148 -3.58 3.57 -2.30
N ASP A 149 -2.48 2.80 -2.38
CA ASP A 149 -1.11 3.33 -2.46
C ASP A 149 -0.85 4.10 -3.77
N SER A 150 -1.55 3.73 -4.84
CA SER A 150 -1.52 4.45 -6.12
C SER A 150 -2.50 5.63 -6.18
N GLU A 151 -3.18 5.97 -5.09
CA GLU A 151 -4.21 7.01 -4.99
C GLU A 151 -5.37 6.87 -6.01
N ARG A 152 -5.59 5.65 -6.52
CA ARG A 152 -6.65 5.36 -7.49
C ARG A 152 -8.01 5.20 -6.84
N ILE A 153 -8.02 4.83 -5.56
CA ILE A 153 -9.20 4.77 -4.71
C ILE A 153 -8.88 5.41 -3.35
N GLY A 154 -9.88 6.01 -2.72
CA GLY A 154 -9.80 6.44 -1.33
C GLY A 154 -10.21 5.35 -0.33
N GLU A 155 -9.93 5.56 0.96
CA GLU A 155 -10.32 4.65 2.04
C GLU A 155 -11.84 4.38 2.05
N GLN A 156 -12.65 5.40 1.79
CA GLN A 156 -14.11 5.25 1.76
C GLN A 156 -14.58 4.37 0.59
N GLU A 157 -13.88 4.40 -0.54
CA GLU A 157 -14.19 3.55 -1.70
C GLU A 157 -13.80 2.10 -1.44
N MET A 158 -12.67 1.87 -0.76
CA MET A 158 -12.29 0.55 -0.27
C MET A 158 -13.36 -0.03 0.67
N VAL A 159 -13.84 0.76 1.64
CA VAL A 159 -14.91 0.34 2.56
C VAL A 159 -16.18 -0.02 1.78
N ASN A 160 -16.59 0.80 0.82
CA ASN A 160 -17.77 0.52 -0.01
C ASN A 160 -17.59 -0.78 -0.81
N TYR A 161 -16.41 -1.01 -1.38
CA TYR A 161 -16.11 -2.24 -2.11
C TYR A 161 -16.22 -3.49 -1.21
N VAL A 162 -15.64 -3.44 0.00
CA VAL A 162 -15.73 -4.56 0.94
C VAL A 162 -17.19 -4.83 1.35
N LEU A 163 -17.95 -3.79 1.66
CA LEU A 163 -19.37 -3.90 2.02
C LEU A 163 -20.21 -4.48 0.87
N GLU A 164 -19.93 -4.10 -0.36
CA GLU A 164 -20.60 -4.66 -1.54
C GLU A 164 -20.35 -6.18 -1.64
N ARG A 165 -19.14 -6.64 -1.35
CA ARG A 165 -18.80 -8.07 -1.35
C ARG A 165 -19.46 -8.84 -0.22
N MET A 166 -19.55 -8.24 0.97
CA MET A 166 -20.31 -8.82 2.09
C MET A 166 -21.80 -8.98 1.75
N SER A 167 -22.37 -8.00 1.04
CA SER A 167 -23.79 -8.05 0.65
C SER A 167 -24.09 -9.06 -0.46
N ASN A 168 -23.08 -9.49 -1.25
CA ASN A 168 -23.28 -10.42 -2.36
C ASN A 168 -22.17 -11.50 -2.44
N PRO A 169 -22.14 -12.45 -1.48
CA PRO A 169 -21.11 -13.49 -1.41
C PRO A 169 -21.18 -14.51 -2.55
N LYS A 170 -22.27 -14.54 -3.32
CA LYS A 170 -22.57 -15.57 -4.33
C LYS A 170 -22.26 -15.19 -5.78
N ASN A 171 -21.66 -14.02 -6.04
CA ASN A 171 -21.09 -13.72 -7.37
C ASN A 171 -19.77 -14.50 -7.61
N SER A 172 -19.79 -15.79 -7.26
CA SER A 172 -18.82 -16.83 -7.59
C SER A 172 -18.98 -17.20 -9.05
N SER A 173 -18.54 -16.32 -9.95
CA SER A 173 -18.26 -16.76 -11.32
C SER A 173 -16.83 -17.30 -11.31
N THR A 174 -16.74 -18.63 -11.11
CA THR A 174 -15.55 -19.48 -11.28
C THR A 174 -14.47 -18.83 -12.14
N ILE A 175 -13.31 -18.56 -11.55
CA ILE A 175 -12.08 -18.29 -12.29
C ILE A 175 -11.64 -19.62 -12.90
N SER A 176 -12.10 -19.90 -14.11
CA SER A 176 -11.35 -20.79 -14.98
C SER A 176 -10.16 -19.98 -15.50
N LEU A 177 -9.01 -20.12 -14.83
CA LEU A 177 -7.71 -19.73 -15.39
C LEU A 177 -7.40 -20.67 -16.55
N SER A 178 -8.11 -20.48 -17.67
CA SER A 178 -7.70 -21.01 -18.96
C SER A 178 -6.72 -20.01 -19.54
N THR A 179 -5.44 -20.38 -19.50
CA THR A 179 -4.38 -19.84 -20.34
C THR A 179 -4.90 -19.71 -21.77
N GLU A 180 -5.10 -18.49 -22.26
CA GLU A 180 -5.12 -18.07 -23.69
C GLU A 180 -5.90 -16.75 -23.81
N GLN A 181 -5.19 -15.65 -24.04
CA GLN A 181 -5.25 -14.88 -25.29
C GLN A 181 -4.46 -13.58 -25.15
N THR A 182 -3.20 -13.69 -25.59
CA THR A 182 -2.49 -12.65 -26.35
C THR A 182 -3.35 -12.10 -27.49
N GLU A 183 -3.03 -10.87 -27.88
CA GLU A 183 -3.56 -10.08 -29.01
C GLU A 183 -4.84 -9.30 -28.70
N GLN A 184 -4.73 -7.97 -28.55
CA GLN A 184 -5.04 -7.00 -29.62
C GLN A 184 -4.71 -5.57 -29.16
N ASP A 185 -3.43 -5.21 -29.26
CA ASP A 185 -3.07 -3.87 -29.72
C ASP A 185 -2.94 -3.97 -31.24
N GLU A 186 -3.77 -3.24 -32.00
CA GLU A 186 -3.41 -2.51 -33.23
C GLU A 186 -4.60 -1.60 -33.64
N PRO A 187 -4.32 -0.41 -34.20
CA PRO A 187 -5.28 0.68 -34.37
C PRO A 187 -6.12 0.57 -35.65
N ILE A 188 -7.43 0.81 -35.55
CA ILE A 188 -8.33 0.85 -36.69
C ILE A 188 -8.26 2.24 -37.36
N LEU A 189 -7.44 2.36 -38.41
CA LEU A 189 -7.59 3.41 -39.43
C LEU A 189 -7.43 2.78 -40.81
N GLU A 190 -8.37 1.90 -41.17
CA GLU A 190 -8.54 1.49 -42.55
C GLU A 190 -9.55 2.41 -43.25
N LYS A 191 -8.98 3.14 -44.21
CA LYS A 191 -9.65 3.86 -45.29
C LYS A 191 -10.70 2.96 -45.94
N ASN A 192 -11.87 3.52 -46.22
CA ASN A 192 -12.70 3.31 -47.42
C ASN A 192 -13.86 4.31 -47.34
N ASN A 193 -14.40 4.92 -48.38
CA ASN A 193 -14.08 5.13 -49.78
C ASN A 193 -15.26 6.00 -50.28
N GLN A 194 -15.01 7.22 -50.75
CA GLN A 194 -15.90 7.97 -51.64
C GLN A 194 -15.05 8.79 -52.60
#